data_AF-A0A0W8CYK6-F1
#
_entry.id   AF-A0A0W8CYK6-F1
#
_cell.length_a   1.000
_cell.length_b   1.000
_cell.length_c   1.000
_cell.angle_alpha   90.00
_cell.angle_beta   90.00
_cell.angle_gamma   90.00
#
_symmetry.space_group_name_H-M   'P 1'
#
loop_
_entity.id
_entity.type
_entity.pdbx_description
1 polymer ?
#
loop_
_entity_poly.entity_id
_entity_poly.type
_entity_poly.pdbx_seq_one_letter_code
_entity_poly.pdbx_strand_id
1 'polypeptide(L)'
;MAQTLEHYCISRQEGTHIKKAPACTKRDLRILMDGLYYDAASAKDYQDAALLALMWYAFGRASDLSFVPKTSMAVTADGVIFIRLTRVKTSEEQGLSLFPDKNSFITCPLHAIGMALVMQQCPGMQILDLPNVTMGGVEVCGGR
;
A
#
# COMPACT_ATOMS: atom_id res chain seq x y z
N MET A 1 -4.10 22.08 -15.37
CA MET A 1 -3.28 20.86 -15.51
C MET A 1 -3.97 19.70 -14.81
N ALA A 2 -5.01 19.16 -15.45
CA ALA A 2 -5.71 17.95 -15.03
C ALA A 2 -6.36 17.39 -16.30
N GLN A 3 -5.58 16.70 -17.12
CA GLN A 3 -6.14 15.87 -18.19
C GLN A 3 -6.30 14.48 -17.61
N THR A 4 -7.55 14.18 -17.31
CA THR A 4 -8.13 12.88 -17.02
C THR A 4 -7.43 11.79 -17.84
N LEU A 5 -7.00 10.74 -17.16
CA LEU A 5 -6.45 9.48 -17.71
C LEU A 5 -7.52 8.75 -18.54
N GLU A 6 -8.01 9.38 -19.60
CA GLU A 6 -8.92 8.77 -20.54
C GLU A 6 -8.17 8.36 -21.79
N HIS A 7 -8.26 7.06 -22.04
CA HIS A 7 -8.03 6.39 -23.30
C HIS A 7 -6.58 6.24 -23.78
N TYR A 8 -6.22 4.96 -23.93
CA TYR A 8 -5.40 4.44 -25.02
C TYR A 8 -3.87 4.35 -24.76
N CYS A 9 -3.43 3.25 -24.12
CA CYS A 9 -2.10 2.73 -24.39
C CYS A 9 -2.11 2.01 -25.74
N ILE A 10 -1.75 2.73 -26.81
CA ILE A 10 -1.30 2.14 -28.08
C ILE A 10 0.04 1.47 -27.82
N SER A 11 0.15 0.15 -27.98
CA SER A 11 1.45 -0.49 -28.16
C SER A 11 1.99 -0.14 -29.55
N ARG A 12 3.22 0.36 -29.60
CA ARG A 12 3.85 1.03 -30.75
C ARG A 12 4.31 0.13 -31.89
N GLN A 13 3.97 -1.15 -31.91
CA GLN A 13 4.26 -2.05 -33.03
C GLN A 13 3.14 -3.08 -33.09
N GLU A 14 2.53 -3.20 -34.28
CA GLU A 14 1.61 -4.26 -34.69
C GLU A 14 0.24 -4.25 -33.98
N GLY A 15 -0.76 -3.74 -34.70
CA GLY A 15 -2.16 -3.61 -34.31
C GLY A 15 -2.89 -4.92 -34.01
N THR A 16 -2.43 -5.65 -32.99
CA THR A 16 -3.12 -6.79 -32.39
C THR A 16 -3.72 -6.36 -31.06
N HIS A 17 -5.02 -6.61 -30.90
CA HIS A 17 -5.72 -6.38 -29.64
C HIS A 17 -5.13 -7.28 -28.55
N ILE A 18 -4.31 -6.70 -27.67
CA ILE A 18 -3.95 -7.35 -26.42
C ILE A 18 -5.25 -7.45 -25.61
N LYS A 19 -5.74 -8.67 -25.35
CA LYS A 19 -6.83 -8.92 -24.40
C LYS A 19 -6.35 -8.52 -23.01
N LYS A 20 -6.45 -7.24 -22.67
CA LYS A 20 -6.16 -6.76 -21.31
C LYS A 20 -7.24 -7.28 -20.37
N ALA A 21 -6.83 -7.76 -19.21
CA ALA A 21 -7.76 -8.03 -18.13
C ALA A 21 -8.53 -6.74 -17.78
N PRO A 22 -9.82 -6.85 -17.41
CA PRO A 22 -10.60 -5.70 -16.97
C PRO A 22 -9.92 -4.99 -15.79
N ALA A 23 -10.13 -3.68 -15.68
CA ALA A 23 -9.59 -2.89 -14.58
C ALA A 23 -10.20 -3.36 -13.25
N CYS A 24 -9.35 -3.53 -12.23
CA CYS A 24 -9.79 -3.84 -10.88
C CYS A 24 -10.66 -2.69 -10.34
N THR A 25 -11.78 -3.01 -9.71
CA THR A 25 -12.73 -2.04 -9.15
C THR A 25 -12.64 -1.97 -7.64
N LYS A 26 -13.23 -0.93 -7.03
CA LYS A 26 -13.32 -0.83 -5.56
C LYS A 26 -14.07 -2.02 -4.93
N ARG A 27 -14.96 -2.68 -5.66
CA ARG A 27 -15.64 -3.90 -5.18
C ARG A 27 -14.67 -5.08 -5.12
N ASP A 28 -13.82 -5.23 -6.13
CA ASP A 28 -12.81 -6.28 -6.17
C ASP A 28 -11.77 -6.07 -5.06
N LEU A 29 -11.35 -4.81 -4.83
CA LEU A 29 -10.51 -4.45 -3.67
C LEU A 29 -11.15 -4.88 -2.36
N ARG A 30 -12.45 -4.57 -2.17
CA ARG A 30 -13.17 -4.96 -0.96
C ARG A 30 -13.13 -6.47 -0.76
N ILE A 31 -13.41 -7.26 -1.79
CA ILE A 31 -13.42 -8.72 -1.71
C ILE A 31 -12.04 -9.25 -1.28
N LEU A 32 -10.96 -8.70 -1.86
CA LEU A 32 -9.60 -9.09 -1.49
C LEU A 32 -9.27 -8.74 -0.03
N MET A 33 -9.62 -7.52 0.41
CA MET A 33 -9.38 -7.09 1.78
C MET A 33 -10.24 -7.87 2.78
N ASP A 34 -11.49 -8.18 2.45
CA ASP A 34 -12.38 -8.98 3.29
C ASP A 34 -11.82 -10.41 3.46
N GLY A 35 -11.28 -11.00 2.40
CA GLY A 35 -10.57 -12.28 2.48
C GLY A 35 -9.35 -12.24 3.40
N LEU A 36 -8.53 -11.19 3.33
CA LEU A 36 -7.37 -11.01 4.21
C LEU A 36 -7.79 -10.86 5.68
N TYR A 37 -8.83 -10.07 5.97
CA TYR A 37 -9.31 -9.88 7.33
C TYR A 37 -10.05 -11.10 7.90
N TYR A 38 -10.74 -11.88 7.05
CA TYR A 38 -11.51 -13.04 7.48
C TYR A 38 -10.63 -14.14 8.06
N ASP A 39 -9.45 -14.38 7.48
CA ASP A 39 -8.50 -15.40 7.92
C ASP A 39 -7.31 -14.82 8.72
N ALA A 40 -7.39 -13.53 9.10
CA ALA A 40 -6.30 -12.85 9.77
C ALA A 40 -6.02 -13.43 11.17
N ALA A 41 -4.94 -14.18 11.29
CA ALA A 41 -4.48 -14.79 12.54
C ALA A 41 -3.13 -14.23 13.01
N SER A 42 -2.40 -13.54 12.12
CA SER A 42 -1.04 -13.06 12.34
C SER A 42 -0.91 -11.57 12.02
N ALA A 43 0.07 -10.93 12.64
CA ALA A 43 0.47 -9.56 12.32
C ALA A 43 0.75 -9.36 10.82
N LYS A 44 1.24 -10.40 10.14
CA LYS A 44 1.53 -10.38 8.70
C LYS A 44 0.28 -10.16 7.85
N ASP A 45 -0.85 -10.75 8.22
CA ASP A 45 -2.10 -10.63 7.44
C ASP A 45 -2.60 -9.18 7.43
N TYR A 46 -2.47 -8.49 8.57
CA TYR A 46 -2.78 -7.06 8.68
C TYR A 46 -1.79 -6.18 7.92
N GLN A 47 -0.51 -6.57 7.85
CA GLN A 47 0.47 -5.88 7.02
C GLN A 47 0.19 -6.07 5.52
N ASP A 48 -0.21 -7.26 5.09
CA ASP A 48 -0.59 -7.53 3.71
C ASP A 48 -1.86 -6.75 3.33
N ALA A 49 -2.82 -6.61 4.25
CA ALA A 49 -3.98 -5.75 4.06
C ALA A 49 -3.60 -4.26 3.92
N ALA A 50 -2.65 -3.78 4.73
CA ALA A 50 -2.13 -2.41 4.61
C ALA A 50 -1.36 -2.21 3.30
N LEU A 51 -0.56 -3.20 2.89
CA LEU A 51 0.16 -3.17 1.61
C LEU A 51 -0.82 -3.11 0.44
N LEU A 52 -1.85 -3.96 0.45
CA LEU A 52 -2.87 -3.98 -0.60
C LEU A 52 -3.61 -2.65 -0.70
N ALA A 53 -3.99 -2.05 0.44
CA ALA A 53 -4.59 -0.73 0.47
C ALA A 53 -3.64 0.32 -0.10
N LEU A 54 -2.38 0.37 0.36
CA LEU A 54 -1.39 1.32 -0.13
C LEU A 54 -1.10 1.15 -1.62
N MET A 55 -1.00 -0.08 -2.12
CA MET A 55 -0.85 -0.38 -3.55
C MET A 55 -2.03 0.16 -4.34
N TRP A 56 -3.26 -0.01 -3.86
CA TRP A 56 -4.45 0.54 -4.51
C TRP A 56 -4.37 2.07 -4.64
N TYR A 57 -4.02 2.78 -3.56
CA TYR A 57 -3.90 4.25 -3.56
C TYR A 57 -2.64 4.78 -4.28
N ALA A 58 -1.59 3.97 -4.37
CA ALA A 58 -0.37 4.28 -5.11
C ALA A 58 -0.44 3.92 -6.61
N PHE A 59 -1.62 3.50 -7.11
CA PHE A 59 -1.84 3.02 -8.48
C PHE A 59 -0.96 1.80 -8.87
N GLY A 60 -0.75 0.87 -7.94
CA GLY A 60 -0.02 -0.37 -8.17
C GLY A 60 1.50 -0.24 -8.16
N ARG A 61 2.05 0.89 -7.71
CA ARG A 61 3.50 1.11 -7.60
C ARG A 61 4.09 0.41 -6.38
N ALA A 62 4.18 -0.92 -6.45
CA ALA A 62 4.68 -1.75 -5.35
C ALA A 62 6.14 -1.46 -4.98
N SER A 63 7.00 -1.11 -5.94
CA SER A 63 8.42 -0.85 -5.70
C SER A 63 8.70 0.41 -4.88
N ASP A 64 7.76 1.35 -4.80
CA ASP A 64 7.90 2.55 -3.96
C ASP A 64 7.43 2.30 -2.52
N LEU A 65 6.74 1.17 -2.27
CA LEU A 65 6.19 0.76 -0.98
C LEU A 65 7.08 -0.24 -0.23
N SER A 66 8.18 -0.71 -0.84
CA SER A 66 9.07 -1.70 -0.23
C SER A 66 9.80 -1.16 1.01
N PHE A 67 9.98 0.16 1.09
CA PHE A 67 10.60 0.82 2.23
C PHE A 67 9.87 2.12 2.57
N VAL A 68 8.96 2.06 3.55
CA VAL A 68 8.25 3.24 4.05
C VAL A 68 8.53 3.40 5.55
N PRO A 69 9.44 4.30 5.94
CA PRO A 69 9.76 4.52 7.35
C PRO A 69 8.58 5.22 8.03
N LYS A 70 8.30 4.89 9.29
CA LYS A 70 7.22 5.53 10.07
C LYS A 70 7.40 7.06 10.17
N THR A 71 8.64 7.53 10.16
CA THR A 71 9.00 8.95 10.18
C THR A 71 8.64 9.71 8.91
N SER A 72 8.37 9.02 7.79
CA SER A 72 7.91 9.67 6.56
C SER A 72 6.41 9.97 6.56
N MET A 73 5.69 9.55 7.60
CA MET A 73 4.28 9.78 7.77
C MET A 73 4.04 11.09 8.55
N ALA A 74 3.21 11.96 7.99
CA ALA A 74 2.71 13.16 8.64
C ALA A 74 1.18 13.13 8.68
N VAL A 75 0.59 13.53 9.80
CA VAL A 75 -0.86 13.66 9.94
C VAL A 75 -1.22 15.14 9.89
N THR A 76 -2.07 15.52 8.94
CA THR A 76 -2.59 16.88 8.80
C THR A 76 -3.77 17.10 9.75
N ALA A 77 -4.04 18.35 10.14
CA ALA A 77 -5.16 18.72 11.01
C ALA A 77 -6.54 18.24 10.51
N ASP A 78 -6.70 18.06 9.18
CA ASP A 78 -7.92 17.57 8.55
C ASP A 78 -8.07 16.03 8.59
N GLY A 79 -7.19 15.31 9.30
CA GLY A 79 -7.20 13.85 9.39
C GLY A 79 -6.71 13.15 8.11
N VAL A 80 -6.01 13.87 7.24
CA VAL A 80 -5.34 13.33 6.05
C VAL A 80 -3.95 12.85 6.45
N ILE A 81 -3.58 11.66 6.01
CA ILE A 81 -2.24 11.13 6.23
C ILE A 81 -1.40 11.36 4.97
N PHE A 82 -0.27 12.03 5.10
CA PHE A 82 0.72 12.18 4.05
C PHE A 82 1.87 11.21 4.28
N ILE A 83 2.21 10.43 3.25
CA ILE A 83 3.33 9.49 3.27
C ILE A 83 4.32 9.93 2.21
N ARG A 84 5.60 10.09 2.60
CA ARG A 84 6.69 10.24 1.64
C ARG A 84 7.27 8.87 1.30
N LEU A 85 7.27 8.55 0.01
CA LEU A 85 7.83 7.34 -0.56
C LEU A 85 9.08 7.71 -1.33
N THR A 86 10.16 6.94 -1.18
CA THR A 86 11.39 7.17 -1.96
C THR A 86 11.45 6.17 -3.09
N ARG A 87 11.50 6.65 -4.33
CA ARG A 87 11.58 5.79 -5.50
C ARG A 87 12.94 5.13 -5.58
N VAL A 88 12.99 3.80 -5.47
CA VAL A 88 14.23 3.00 -5.43
C VAL A 88 15.15 3.28 -6.63
N LYS A 89 14.60 3.51 -7.82
CA LYS A 89 15.40 3.71 -9.06
C LYS A 89 15.92 5.13 -9.27
N THR A 90 15.27 6.15 -8.70
CA THR A 90 15.63 7.55 -8.97
C THR A 90 16.02 8.33 -7.73
N SER A 91 15.89 7.73 -6.54
CA SER A 91 16.04 8.40 -5.25
C SER A 91 15.15 9.65 -5.11
N GLU A 92 14.09 9.73 -5.90
CA GLU A 92 13.15 10.84 -5.90
C GLU A 92 12.07 10.59 -4.85
N GLU A 93 11.83 11.58 -4.00
CA GLU A 93 10.75 11.53 -3.03
C GLU A 93 9.42 11.85 -3.70
N GLN A 94 8.43 10.98 -3.51
CA GLN A 94 7.06 11.18 -3.96
C GLN A 94 6.12 11.20 -2.76
N GLY A 95 5.22 12.19 -2.76
CA GLY A 95 4.19 12.33 -1.75
C GLY A 95 2.93 11.57 -2.12
N LEU A 96 2.37 10.84 -1.16
CA LEU A 96 1.06 10.21 -1.24
C LEU A 96 0.17 10.74 -0.11
N SER A 97 -0.90 11.44 -0.47
CA SER A 97 -1.94 11.85 0.48
C SER A 97 -3.06 10.80 0.52
N LEU A 98 -3.28 10.22 1.70
CA LEU A 98 -4.33 9.25 1.97
C LEU A 98 -5.48 9.91 2.70
N PHE A 99 -6.67 9.73 2.14
CA PHE A 99 -7.91 10.23 2.72
C PHE A 99 -8.70 9.08 3.34
N PRO A 100 -9.36 9.30 4.49
CA PRO A 100 -10.24 8.29 5.08
C PRO A 100 -11.41 7.97 4.15
N ASP A 101 -11.68 6.68 3.96
CA ASP A 101 -12.87 6.22 3.27
C ASP A 101 -14.08 6.30 4.21
N LYS A 102 -15.04 7.18 3.90
CA LYS A 102 -16.23 7.43 4.74
C LYS A 102 -17.26 6.31 4.67
N ASN A 103 -17.20 5.47 3.62
CA ASN A 103 -18.26 4.50 3.32
C ASN A 103 -17.88 3.06 3.69
N SER A 104 -16.62 2.81 4.07
CA SER A 104 -16.09 1.46 4.19
C SER A 104 -14.81 1.45 5.01
N PHE A 105 -14.87 0.94 6.23
CA PHE A 105 -13.67 0.77 7.06
C PHE A 105 -12.72 -0.29 6.47
N ILE A 106 -13.27 -1.35 5.86
CA ILE A 106 -12.50 -2.46 5.27
C ILE A 106 -11.53 -1.96 4.21
N THR A 107 -11.99 -1.04 3.34
CA THR A 107 -11.18 -0.47 2.25
C THR A 107 -10.47 0.84 2.63
N CYS A 108 -10.59 1.27 3.89
CA CYS A 108 -10.01 2.53 4.34
C CYS A 108 -8.50 2.35 4.56
N PRO A 109 -7.65 3.13 3.86
CA PRO A 109 -6.19 2.96 3.97
C PRO A 109 -5.70 3.35 5.37
N LEU A 110 -6.32 4.35 6.00
CA LEU A 110 -6.00 4.74 7.38
C LEU A 110 -6.31 3.61 8.37
N HIS A 111 -7.43 2.91 8.16
CA HIS A 111 -7.79 1.77 9.00
C HIS A 111 -6.79 0.62 8.82
N ALA A 112 -6.47 0.27 7.57
CA ALA A 112 -5.53 -0.81 7.29
C ALA A 112 -4.13 -0.53 7.87
N ILE A 113 -3.61 0.69 7.70
CA ILE A 113 -2.33 1.11 8.29
C ILE A 113 -2.40 1.09 9.82
N GLY A 114 -3.49 1.61 10.40
CA GLY A 114 -3.68 1.59 11.85
C GLY A 114 -3.69 0.17 12.42
N MET A 115 -4.41 -0.75 11.78
CA MET A 115 -4.44 -2.16 12.17
C MET A 115 -3.06 -2.81 12.05
N ALA A 116 -2.34 -2.58 10.95
CA ALA A 116 -0.98 -3.07 10.79
C ALA A 116 -0.06 -2.58 11.92
N LEU A 117 -0.14 -1.30 12.31
CA LEU A 117 0.66 -0.73 13.39
C LEU A 117 0.28 -1.29 14.77
N VAL A 118 -1.00 -1.51 15.04
CA VAL A 118 -1.49 -2.08 16.32
C VAL A 118 -1.08 -3.54 16.46
N MET A 119 -1.14 -4.29 15.35
CA MET A 119 -0.85 -5.73 15.34
C MET A 119 0.66 -6.04 15.24
N GLN A 120 1.51 -5.02 15.04
CA GLN A 120 2.96 -5.20 15.08
C GLN A 120 3.41 -5.70 16.47
N GLN A 121 4.06 -6.87 16.48
CA GLN A 121 4.55 -7.47 17.73
C GLN A 121 5.71 -6.67 18.35
N CYS A 122 6.42 -5.87 17.55
CA CYS A 122 7.52 -5.04 17.99
C CYS A 122 7.50 -3.66 17.32
N PRO A 123 7.91 -2.59 18.02
CA PRO A 123 8.00 -1.26 17.45
C PRO A 123 9.13 -1.19 16.41
N GLY A 124 8.80 -1.47 15.15
CA GLY A 124 9.74 -1.34 14.02
C GLY A 124 9.84 0.10 13.51
N MET A 125 10.92 0.41 12.79
CA MET A 125 11.10 1.72 12.13
C MET A 125 10.26 1.86 10.85
N GLN A 126 9.75 0.75 10.33
CA GLN A 126 8.99 0.67 9.07
C GLN A 126 7.50 0.42 9.33
N ILE A 127 6.64 0.93 8.45
CA ILE A 127 5.19 0.69 8.50
C ILE A 127 4.88 -0.74 8.05
N LEU A 128 5.60 -1.20 7.03
CA LEU A 128 5.46 -2.50 6.39
C LEU A 128 6.76 -3.27 6.57
N ASP A 129 6.69 -4.46 7.15
CA ASP A 129 7.82 -5.36 7.34
C ASP A 129 7.86 -6.37 6.18
N LEU A 130 8.05 -5.85 4.96
CA LEU A 130 8.23 -6.72 3.80
C LEU A 130 9.62 -7.37 3.88
N PRO A 131 9.76 -8.66 3.55
CA PRO A 131 11.08 -9.28 3.42
C PRO A 131 11.84 -8.55 2.32
N ASN A 132 12.79 -7.73 2.72
CA ASN A 132 13.70 -7.05 1.81
C ASN A 132 14.37 -8.09 0.90
N VAL A 133 14.31 -7.87 -0.42
CA VAL A 133 15.27 -8.48 -1.33
C VAL A 133 16.63 -7.86 -0.98
N THR A 134 17.44 -8.59 -0.20
CA THR A 134 18.78 -8.27 0.36
C THR A 134 18.76 -7.23 1.50
N MET A 135 19.39 -7.39 2.67
CA MET A 135 20.47 -8.26 3.17
C MET A 135 20.17 -8.58 4.66
N GLY A 136 20.65 -9.72 5.15
CA GLY A 136 20.23 -10.34 6.40
C GLY A 136 20.22 -9.45 7.65
N GLY A 137 19.11 -9.53 8.38
CA GLY A 137 18.95 -9.01 9.73
C GLY A 137 17.77 -9.73 10.36
N VAL A 138 18.06 -10.84 11.04
CA VAL A 138 17.05 -11.54 11.84
C VAL A 138 16.81 -10.70 13.10
N GLU A 139 15.73 -9.91 13.14
CA GLU A 139 15.24 -9.38 14.41
C GLU A 139 14.49 -10.50 15.14
N VAL A 140 15.19 -11.14 16.08
CA VAL A 140 14.58 -12.01 17.08
C VAL A 140 14.00 -11.10 18.16
N CYS A 141 12.68 -10.91 18.17
CA CYS A 141 12.01 -10.31 19.31
C CYS A 141 11.93 -11.34 20.44
N GLY A 142 12.81 -11.17 21.44
CA GLY A 142 12.79 -11.92 22.69
C GLY A 142 11.48 -11.69 23.44
N GLY A 143 10.85 -12.79 23.84
CA GLY A 143 9.62 -12.79 24.62
C GLY A 143 9.80 -12.09 25.97
N ARG A 144 8.72 -11.46 26.42
CA ARG A 144 8.54 -11.06 27.81
C ARG A 144 7.59 -12.05 28.47
#